data_AF-A0A9D8CMW7-F1
#
_entry.id   AF-A0A9D8CMW7-F1
#
_cell.length_a   1.000
_cell.length_b   1.000
_cell.length_c   1.000
_cell.angle_alpha   90.00
_cell.angle_beta   90.00
_cell.angle_gamma   90.00
#
_symmetry.space_group_name_H-M   'P 1'
#
loop_
_entity.id
_entity.type
_entity.pdbx_description
1 polymer ?
#
loop_
_entity_poly.entity_id
_entity_poly.type
_entity_poly.pdbx_seq_one_letter_code
_entity_poly.pdbx_strand_id
1 'polypeptide(L)'
;MTPHGSSLAALVRLGGLPPAAADTVEIVGSDPVWPIRYRVVGPGAAAIAATGLAAAELWKIRTGRRQYVRVQARAAAAALRSARYLRIDGEKPPDDPRKKLTDFYRLRDGRWMYLYCTFPNLRDRNATVLGVTPERDAIADAIA
;
A
#
# COMPACT_ATOMS: atom_id res chain seq x y z
N MET A 1 -21.43 1.73 -11.74
CA MET A 1 -20.34 2.57 -11.20
C MET A 1 -19.08 1.71 -11.12
N THR A 2 -17.95 2.13 -11.68
CA THR A 2 -16.70 1.34 -11.59
C THR A 2 -16.22 1.27 -10.13
N PRO A 3 -15.49 0.22 -9.72
CA PRO A 3 -15.04 0.05 -8.32
C PRO A 3 -14.27 1.25 -7.76
N HIS A 4 -13.63 2.04 -8.64
CA HIS A 4 -12.84 3.21 -8.25
C HIS A 4 -13.72 4.45 -8.10
N GLY A 5 -14.83 4.53 -8.85
CA GLY A 5 -15.86 5.56 -8.67
C GLY A 5 -16.50 5.50 -7.28
N SER A 6 -16.77 4.28 -6.75
CA SER A 6 -17.26 4.14 -5.36
C SER A 6 -16.23 4.59 -4.33
N SER A 7 -14.95 4.27 -4.51
CA SER A 7 -13.89 4.65 -3.58
C SER A 7 -13.67 6.16 -3.57
N LEU A 8 -13.62 6.79 -4.74
CA LEU A 8 -13.45 8.24 -4.86
C LEU A 8 -14.60 9.00 -4.22
N ALA A 9 -15.85 8.62 -4.51
CA ALA A 9 -17.03 9.24 -3.91
C ALA A 9 -17.03 9.12 -2.37
N ALA A 10 -16.58 7.98 -1.83
CA ALA A 10 -16.45 7.81 -0.39
C ALA A 10 -15.38 8.74 0.21
N LEU A 11 -14.21 8.87 -0.44
CA LEU A 11 -13.13 9.74 0.00
C LEU A 11 -13.51 11.23 -0.08
N VAL A 12 -14.19 11.66 -1.16
CA VAL A 12 -14.72 13.02 -1.30
C VAL A 12 -15.65 13.37 -0.14
N ARG A 13 -16.59 12.46 0.18
CA ARG A 13 -17.50 12.62 1.32
C ARG A 13 -16.75 12.68 2.66
N LEU A 14 -15.79 11.78 2.89
CA LEU A 14 -14.99 11.78 4.12
C LEU A 14 -14.14 13.04 4.27
N GLY A 15 -13.66 13.60 3.14
CA GLY A 15 -12.92 14.86 3.11
C GLY A 15 -13.79 16.11 3.26
N GLY A 16 -15.11 15.98 3.44
CA GLY A 16 -16.03 17.11 3.59
C GLY A 16 -16.23 17.93 2.31
N LEU A 17 -15.87 17.39 1.14
CA LEU A 17 -16.04 18.05 -0.14
C LEU A 17 -17.43 17.77 -0.72
N PRO A 18 -18.01 18.70 -1.50
CA PRO A 18 -19.27 18.46 -2.17
C PRO A 18 -19.13 17.30 -3.17
N PRO A 19 -20.15 16.44 -3.36
CA PRO A 19 -20.08 15.31 -4.29
C PRO A 19 -19.65 15.70 -5.72
N ALA A 20 -20.08 16.89 -6.19
CA ALA A 20 -19.70 17.44 -7.48
C ALA A 20 -18.20 17.73 -7.64
N ALA A 21 -17.41 17.74 -6.55
CA ALA A 21 -15.97 17.82 -6.64
C ALA A 21 -15.36 16.57 -7.32
N ALA A 22 -16.04 15.41 -7.28
CA ALA A 22 -15.61 14.23 -8.00
C ALA A 22 -15.68 14.39 -9.54
N ASP A 23 -16.51 15.32 -10.04
CA ASP A 23 -16.73 15.52 -11.48
C ASP A 23 -15.50 16.14 -12.18
N THR A 24 -14.56 16.72 -11.42
CA THR A 24 -13.30 17.26 -11.95
C THR A 24 -12.17 16.22 -11.97
N VAL A 25 -12.49 14.96 -11.63
CA VAL A 25 -11.52 13.87 -11.48
C VAL A 25 -11.79 12.78 -12.51
N GLU A 26 -10.75 12.39 -13.25
CA GLU A 26 -10.78 11.25 -14.17
C GLU A 26 -9.77 10.19 -13.70
N ILE A 27 -10.25 8.95 -13.50
CA ILE A 27 -9.37 7.79 -13.26
C ILE A 27 -9.44 6.88 -14.49
N VAL A 28 -8.30 6.68 -15.14
CA VAL A 28 -8.17 5.92 -16.38
C VAL A 28 -7.58 4.55 -16.12
N GLY A 29 -8.26 3.51 -16.59
CA GLY A 29 -7.90 2.11 -16.37
C GLY A 29 -8.44 1.55 -15.04
N SER A 30 -8.27 0.25 -14.83
CA SER A 30 -8.79 -0.46 -13.67
C SER A 30 -7.92 -1.65 -13.27
N ASP A 31 -8.23 -2.24 -12.12
CA ASP A 31 -7.76 -3.58 -11.77
C ASP A 31 -8.19 -4.65 -12.81
N PRO A 32 -7.45 -5.76 -12.93
CA PRO A 32 -6.16 -6.02 -12.30
C PRO A 32 -4.98 -5.42 -13.09
N VAL A 33 -3.98 -4.87 -12.39
CA VAL A 33 -2.67 -4.53 -13.00
C VAL A 33 -1.59 -5.57 -12.65
N TRP A 34 -1.75 -6.26 -11.51
CA TRP A 34 -0.87 -7.33 -11.08
C TRP A 34 -1.61 -8.68 -11.09
N PRO A 35 -0.88 -9.80 -11.27
CA PRO A 35 -1.47 -11.13 -11.23
C PRO A 35 -1.72 -11.58 -9.78
N ILE A 36 -2.49 -10.79 -9.02
CA ILE A 36 -2.88 -11.07 -7.64
C ILE A 36 -4.40 -11.09 -7.55
N ARG A 37 -4.95 -11.83 -6.58
CA ARG A 37 -6.40 -11.95 -6.37
C ARG A 37 -7.06 -10.68 -5.82
N TYR A 38 -6.27 -9.71 -5.36
CA TYR A 38 -6.75 -8.49 -4.70
C TYR A 38 -6.84 -7.32 -5.68
N ARG A 39 -7.99 -6.64 -5.68
CA ARG A 39 -8.25 -5.43 -6.50
C ARG A 39 -7.85 -4.17 -5.73
N VAL A 40 -6.55 -4.00 -5.55
CA VAL A 40 -5.99 -2.90 -4.74
C VAL A 40 -5.68 -1.65 -5.54
N VAL A 41 -5.54 -1.76 -6.87
CA VAL A 41 -4.97 -0.69 -7.68
C VAL A 41 -5.89 0.51 -7.70
N GLY A 42 -7.17 0.34 -8.01
CA GLY A 42 -7.97 1.53 -8.15
C GLY A 42 -8.64 2.08 -6.88
N PRO A 43 -8.80 1.36 -5.75
CA PRO A 43 -8.85 2.03 -4.46
C PRO A 43 -7.61 2.92 -4.24
N GLY A 44 -6.41 2.45 -4.58
CA GLY A 44 -5.19 3.26 -4.52
C GLY A 44 -5.20 4.44 -5.51
N ALA A 45 -5.70 4.25 -6.73
CA ALA A 45 -5.85 5.33 -7.72
C ALA A 45 -6.87 6.36 -7.24
N ALA A 46 -7.97 5.94 -6.60
CA ALA A 46 -8.94 6.83 -5.98
C ALA A 46 -8.33 7.64 -4.82
N ALA A 47 -7.48 7.01 -3.99
CA ALA A 47 -6.76 7.72 -2.92
C ALA A 47 -5.81 8.79 -3.49
N ILE A 48 -5.01 8.44 -4.50
CA ILE A 48 -4.13 9.40 -5.20
C ILE A 48 -4.95 10.53 -5.83
N ALA A 49 -6.07 10.20 -6.50
CA ALA A 49 -6.94 11.17 -7.14
C ALA A 49 -7.61 12.10 -6.13
N ALA A 50 -8.06 11.59 -4.98
CA ALA A 50 -8.62 12.40 -3.90
C ALA A 50 -7.60 13.38 -3.32
N THR A 51 -6.34 12.96 -3.14
CA THR A 51 -5.25 13.86 -2.72
C THR A 51 -5.01 14.96 -3.76
N GLY A 52 -4.99 14.59 -5.05
CA GLY A 52 -4.88 15.57 -6.15
C GLY A 52 -6.05 16.55 -6.17
N LEU A 53 -7.27 16.07 -5.92
CA LEU A 53 -8.47 16.90 -5.83
C LEU A 53 -8.39 17.88 -4.66
N ALA A 54 -7.97 17.43 -3.48
CA ALA A 54 -7.78 18.31 -2.33
C ALA A 54 -6.74 19.41 -2.64
N ALA A 55 -5.64 19.08 -3.30
CA ALA A 55 -4.65 20.05 -3.75
C ALA A 55 -5.23 21.05 -4.77
N ALA A 56 -6.06 20.58 -5.71
CA ALA A 56 -6.73 21.42 -6.69
C ALA A 56 -7.75 22.38 -6.03
N GLU A 57 -8.48 21.94 -5.00
CA GLU A 57 -9.40 22.81 -4.24
C GLU A 57 -8.63 23.87 -3.44
N LEU A 58 -7.52 23.51 -2.80
CA LEU A 58 -6.63 24.50 -2.14
C LEU A 58 -6.07 25.52 -3.16
N TRP A 59 -5.68 25.05 -4.34
CA TRP A 59 -5.22 25.92 -5.42
C TRP A 59 -6.32 26.89 -5.87
N LYS A 60 -7.56 26.41 -6.00
CA LYS A 60 -8.72 27.22 -6.36
C LYS A 60 -9.04 28.26 -5.28
N ILE A 61 -8.98 27.91 -4.00
CA ILE A 61 -9.18 28.87 -2.90
C ILE A 61 -8.15 30.00 -3.00
N ARG A 62 -6.88 29.67 -3.26
CA ARG A 62 -5.81 30.65 -3.33
C ARG A 62 -5.83 31.53 -4.58
N THR A 63 -6.27 31.00 -5.72
CA THR A 63 -6.05 31.65 -7.04
C THR A 63 -7.33 31.94 -7.82
N GLY A 64 -8.47 31.43 -7.37
CA GLY A 64 -9.73 31.41 -8.13
C GLY A 64 -9.74 30.46 -9.33
N ARG A 65 -8.61 29.81 -9.68
CA ARG A 65 -8.48 28.98 -10.88
C ARG A 65 -8.77 27.52 -10.56
N ARG A 66 -9.66 26.89 -11.34
CA ARG A 66 -9.96 25.45 -11.23
C ARG A 66 -8.92 24.61 -11.99
N GLN A 67 -8.63 23.42 -11.46
CA GLN A 67 -7.83 22.39 -12.11
C GLN A 67 -8.62 21.08 -12.21
N TYR A 68 -8.28 20.26 -13.19
CA TYR A 68 -8.80 18.90 -13.36
C TYR A 68 -7.72 17.90 -12.99
N VAL A 69 -8.12 16.81 -12.34
CA VAL A 69 -7.20 15.78 -11.84
C VAL A 69 -7.38 14.52 -12.67
N ARG A 70 -6.29 14.02 -13.26
CA ARG A 70 -6.31 12.78 -14.04
C ARG A 70 -5.30 11.78 -13.48
N VAL A 71 -5.75 10.57 -13.17
CA VAL A 71 -4.90 9.50 -12.62
C VAL A 71 -4.96 8.27 -13.50
N GLN A 72 -3.79 7.77 -13.92
CA GLN A 72 -3.65 6.50 -14.64
C GLN A 72 -3.51 5.35 -13.64
N ALA A 73 -4.37 4.33 -13.71
CA ALA A 73 -4.36 3.19 -12.80
C ALA A 73 -3.02 2.44 -12.81
N ARG A 74 -2.36 2.32 -13.96
CA ARG A 74 -1.01 1.71 -14.06
C ARG A 74 0.07 2.54 -13.37
N ALA A 75 -0.01 3.86 -13.42
CA ALA A 75 0.91 4.75 -12.70
C ALA A 75 0.64 4.70 -11.19
N ALA A 76 -0.64 4.68 -10.79
CA ALA A 76 -1.04 4.46 -9.41
C ALA A 76 -0.52 3.11 -8.87
N ALA A 77 -0.63 2.04 -9.66
CA ALA A 77 -0.03 0.76 -9.33
C ALA A 77 1.48 0.88 -9.10
N ALA A 78 2.22 1.55 -9.99
CA ALA A 78 3.65 1.77 -9.80
C ALA A 78 3.96 2.50 -8.48
N ALA A 79 3.19 3.54 -8.15
CA ALA A 79 3.33 4.30 -6.91
C ALA A 79 3.09 3.45 -5.65
N LEU A 80 2.08 2.58 -5.66
CA LEU A 80 1.74 1.67 -4.55
C LEU A 80 2.85 0.66 -4.21
N ARG A 81 3.82 0.45 -5.11
CA ARG A 81 5.00 -0.40 -4.86
C ARG A 81 6.32 0.33 -5.14
N SER A 82 6.32 1.66 -5.00
CA SER A 82 7.45 2.55 -5.34
C SER A 82 8.79 2.09 -4.79
N ALA A 83 8.81 1.54 -3.56
CA ALA A 83 10.01 0.98 -2.94
C ALA A 83 10.74 -0.09 -3.79
N ARG A 84 10.01 -0.79 -4.69
CA ARG A 84 10.62 -1.77 -5.61
C ARG A 84 11.36 -1.12 -6.80
N TYR A 85 11.11 0.15 -7.07
CA TYR A 85 11.69 0.90 -8.17
C TYR A 85 12.77 1.89 -7.73
N LEU A 86 12.95 2.06 -6.42
CA LEU A 86 13.95 2.95 -5.85
C LEU A 86 15.35 2.55 -6.32
N ARG A 87 16.11 3.55 -6.77
CA ARG A 87 17.54 3.46 -7.06
C ARG A 87 18.25 4.60 -6.36
N ILE A 88 19.45 4.33 -5.85
CA ILE A 88 20.37 5.32 -5.27
C ILE A 88 21.61 5.28 -6.15
N ASP A 89 21.94 6.41 -6.77
CA ASP A 89 23.04 6.52 -7.73
C ASP A 89 22.98 5.47 -8.87
N GLY A 90 21.76 5.17 -9.34
CA GLY A 90 21.50 4.18 -10.39
C GLY A 90 21.38 2.74 -9.89
N GLU A 91 21.78 2.47 -8.66
CA GLU A 91 21.84 1.11 -8.10
C GLU A 91 20.62 0.77 -7.23
N LYS A 92 20.20 -0.49 -7.29
CA LYS A 92 19.14 -0.98 -6.40
C LYS A 92 19.70 -1.08 -4.97
N PRO A 93 19.03 -0.50 -3.95
CA PRO A 93 19.44 -0.71 -2.57
C PRO A 93 19.48 -2.20 -2.21
N PRO A 94 20.46 -2.66 -1.40
CA PRO A 94 20.53 -4.04 -0.99
C PRO A 94 19.26 -4.44 -0.22
N ASP A 95 18.81 -5.68 -0.43
CA ASP A 95 17.69 -6.20 0.33
C ASP A 95 18.08 -6.29 1.81
N ASP A 96 17.21 -5.80 2.70
CA ASP A 96 17.46 -5.82 4.13
C ASP A 96 17.50 -7.27 4.64
N PRO A 97 18.65 -7.79 5.11
CA PRO A 97 18.77 -9.17 5.56
C PRO A 97 17.85 -9.47 6.76
N ARG A 98 17.42 -8.46 7.52
CA ARG A 98 16.49 -8.60 8.65
C ARG A 98 15.07 -8.99 8.21
N LYS A 99 14.71 -8.77 6.94
CA LYS A 99 13.41 -9.18 6.39
C LYS A 99 13.27 -10.70 6.25
N LYS A 100 14.36 -11.47 6.32
CA LYS A 100 14.33 -12.93 6.13
C LYS A 100 13.51 -13.68 7.20
N LEU A 101 13.35 -13.07 8.39
CA LEU A 101 12.57 -13.65 9.48
C LEU A 101 11.14 -13.13 9.54
N THR A 102 10.85 -12.03 8.85
CA THR A 102 9.50 -11.46 8.76
C THR A 102 8.72 -12.19 7.67
N ASP A 103 7.96 -13.20 8.06
CA ASP A 103 7.31 -14.11 7.10
C ASP A 103 6.07 -14.78 7.70
N PHE A 104 5.37 -15.54 6.86
CA PHE A 104 4.33 -16.48 7.26
C PHE A 104 4.95 -17.82 7.64
N TYR A 105 4.65 -18.29 8.85
CA TYR A 105 5.05 -19.58 9.39
C TYR A 105 3.82 -20.48 9.50
N ARG A 106 3.97 -21.75 9.12
CA ARG A 106 2.89 -22.74 9.17
C ARG A 106 2.85 -23.36 10.57
N LEU A 107 1.67 -23.42 11.17
CA LEU A 107 1.40 -24.01 12.47
C LEU A 107 1.13 -25.53 12.32
N ARG A 108 1.24 -26.28 13.43
CA ARG A 108 0.92 -27.73 13.55
C ARG A 108 -0.39 -28.12 12.89
N ASP A 109 -1.42 -27.32 13.10
CA ASP A 109 -2.79 -27.57 12.62
C ASP A 109 -3.04 -27.11 11.18
N GLY A 110 -1.99 -26.70 10.47
CA GLY A 110 -2.07 -26.24 9.09
C GLY A 110 -2.52 -24.79 8.92
N ARG A 111 -2.81 -24.05 10.00
CA ARG A 111 -3.01 -22.59 9.95
C ARG A 111 -1.67 -21.87 9.76
N TRP A 112 -1.74 -20.56 9.52
CA TRP A 112 -0.57 -19.71 9.29
C TRP A 112 -0.52 -18.57 10.30
N MET A 113 0.68 -18.26 10.78
CA MET A 113 0.96 -17.08 11.60
C MET A 113 1.95 -16.18 10.87
N TYR A 114 1.65 -14.88 10.80
CA TYR A 114 2.61 -13.89 10.30
C TYR A 114 3.42 -13.35 11.47
N LEU A 115 4.74 -13.49 11.41
CA LEU A 115 5.66 -12.90 12.38
C LEU A 115 6.36 -11.69 11.78
N TYR A 116 6.38 -10.60 12.52
CA TYR A 116 7.10 -9.40 12.15
C TYR A 116 8.40 -9.28 12.98
N CYS A 117 9.53 -9.47 12.32
CA CYS A 117 10.87 -9.56 12.92
C CYS A 117 11.87 -8.55 12.34
N THR A 118 11.39 -7.54 11.61
CA THR A 118 12.27 -6.56 10.93
C THR A 118 13.02 -5.67 11.92
N PHE A 119 12.40 -5.35 13.06
CA PHE A 119 13.05 -4.58 14.13
C PHE A 119 13.72 -5.51 15.15
N PRO A 120 15.00 -5.28 15.53
CA PRO A 120 15.73 -6.18 16.42
C PRO A 120 15.01 -6.46 17.75
N ASN A 121 14.44 -5.43 18.39
CA ASN A 121 13.70 -5.59 19.63
C ASN A 121 12.43 -6.45 19.48
N LEU A 122 11.77 -6.44 18.31
CA LEU A 122 10.62 -7.29 18.03
C LEU A 122 11.06 -8.72 17.69
N ARG A 123 12.10 -8.86 16.88
CA ARG A 123 12.73 -10.15 16.57
C ARG A 123 13.12 -10.89 17.86
N ASP A 124 13.84 -10.21 18.74
CA ASP A 124 14.36 -10.81 19.97
C ASP A 124 13.23 -11.17 20.93
N ARG A 125 12.18 -10.34 21.03
CA ARG A 125 10.98 -10.69 21.81
C ARG A 125 10.25 -11.90 21.24
N ASN A 126 10.08 -11.99 19.93
CA ASN A 126 9.47 -13.16 19.29
C ASN A 126 10.30 -14.42 19.57
N ALA A 127 11.62 -14.33 19.44
CA ALA A 127 12.54 -15.44 19.72
C ALA A 127 12.48 -15.88 21.19
N THR A 128 12.45 -14.94 22.14
CA THR A 128 12.29 -15.23 23.57
C THR A 128 10.96 -15.92 23.88
N VAL A 129 9.85 -15.45 23.30
CA VAL A 129 8.52 -16.09 23.51
C VAL A 129 8.50 -17.51 22.98
N LEU A 130 9.19 -17.76 21.86
CA LEU A 130 9.31 -19.09 21.25
C LEU A 130 10.39 -19.96 21.91
N GLY A 131 11.25 -19.39 22.77
CA GLY A 131 12.35 -20.11 23.41
C GLY A 131 13.46 -20.54 22.46
N VAL A 132 13.67 -19.83 21.35
CA VAL A 132 14.64 -20.19 20.29
C VAL A 132 15.58 -19.04 19.93
N THR A 133 16.66 -19.36 19.22
CA THR A 133 17.49 -18.38 18.53
C THR A 133 16.69 -17.69 17.41
N PRO A 134 17.00 -16.42 17.05
CA PRO A 134 16.32 -15.71 15.97
C PRO A 134 16.80 -16.18 14.59
N GLU A 135 16.63 -17.47 14.33
CA GLU A 135 16.98 -18.16 13.09
C GLU A 135 15.70 -18.71 12.46
N ARG A 136 15.60 -18.66 11.12
CA ARG A 136 14.35 -18.98 10.44
C ARG A 136 13.86 -20.39 10.73
N ASP A 137 14.78 -21.35 10.71
CA ASP A 137 14.45 -22.77 10.90
C ASP A 137 14.08 -23.03 12.36
N ALA A 138 14.83 -22.48 13.33
CA ALA A 138 14.49 -22.59 14.75
C ALA A 138 13.11 -21.98 15.08
N ILE A 139 12.79 -20.82 14.49
CA ILE A 139 11.46 -20.20 14.61
C ILE A 139 10.39 -21.07 13.96
N ALA A 140 10.65 -21.60 12.75
CA ALA A 140 9.70 -22.46 12.06
C ALA A 140 9.40 -23.73 12.86
N ASP A 141 10.42 -24.40 13.40
CA ASP A 141 10.28 -25.64 14.18
C ASP A 141 9.55 -25.40 15.51
N ALA A 142 9.76 -24.24 16.15
CA ALA A 142 9.06 -23.89 17.39
C ALA A 142 7.56 -23.58 17.18
N ILE A 143 7.20 -23.09 16.00
CA ILE A 143 5.82 -22.72 15.62
C ILE A 143 5.07 -23.93 15.05
N ALA A 144 5.79 -24.77 14.30
CA ALA A 144 5.27 -25.92 13.58
C ALA A 144 5.01 -27.11 14.48
#